data_AF-A0A822XXZ3-F1
#
_entry.id   AF-A0A822XXZ3-F1
#
_cell.length_a   1.000
_cell.length_b   1.000
_cell.length_c   1.000
_cell.angle_alpha   90.00
_cell.angle_beta   90.00
_cell.angle_gamma   90.00
#
_symmetry.space_group_name_H-M   'P 1'
#
loop_
_entity.id
_entity.type
_entity.pdbx_description
1 polymer ?
#
loop_
_entity_poly.entity_id
_entity_poly.type
_entity_poly.pdbx_seq_one_letter_code
_entity_poly.pdbx_strand_id
1 'polypeptide(L)'
;MSENGSCSSSNHTTGINARPMQQRRLLFQKISSSSDVGRFNRLVIPSVHARAHFPPLKIGENMYKVEILRLIDNQNGTWEVKFEFLPRNRTLVLSRGWKKFVRHHDLRKDGVIRFYEIIV
;
A
#
# COMPACT_ATOMS: atom_id res chain seq x y z
N MET A 1 -48.92 31.06 -0.42
CA MET A 1 -48.05 32.15 0.04
C MET A 1 -48.51 32.46 1.47
N SER A 2 -47.83 32.11 2.55
CA SER A 2 -46.41 31.87 2.77
C SER A 2 -46.21 30.97 4.00
N GLU A 3 -45.01 30.40 4.08
CA GLU A 3 -44.50 29.43 5.05
C GLU A 3 -44.40 29.96 6.49
N ASN A 4 -44.38 29.06 7.49
CA ASN A 4 -43.16 28.75 8.26
C ASN A 4 -43.47 27.80 9.43
N GLY A 5 -43.05 26.54 9.29
CA GLY A 5 -42.94 25.59 10.39
C GLY A 5 -41.58 25.73 11.07
N SER A 6 -41.59 25.94 12.38
CA SER A 6 -40.39 25.81 13.22
C SER A 6 -40.46 24.47 13.94
N CYS A 7 -39.64 23.50 13.52
CA CYS A 7 -39.26 22.37 14.34
C CYS A 7 -37.80 22.56 14.78
N SER A 8 -37.64 22.96 16.03
CA SER A 8 -36.36 22.89 16.73
C SER A 8 -36.08 21.44 17.09
N SER A 9 -35.06 20.85 16.49
CA SER A 9 -34.44 19.62 17.00
C SER A 9 -32.94 19.83 17.09
N SER A 10 -32.51 20.23 18.28
CA SER A 10 -31.15 20.06 18.76
C SER A 10 -30.75 18.60 18.61
N ASN A 11 -29.55 18.32 18.10
CA ASN A 11 -28.81 17.13 18.52
C ASN A 11 -27.30 17.39 18.54
N HIS A 12 -26.79 17.06 19.71
CA HIS A 12 -25.42 17.07 20.20
C HIS A 12 -24.49 16.08 19.46
N THR A 13 -23.20 16.42 19.46
CA THR A 13 -22.02 15.51 19.34
C THR A 13 -21.82 14.90 17.94
N THR A 14 -20.67 15.06 17.30
CA THR A 14 -19.44 14.36 17.69
C THR A 14 -18.26 15.01 16.97
N GLY A 15 -17.26 15.43 17.73
CA GLY A 15 -15.97 15.83 17.20
C GLY A 15 -15.47 14.72 16.29
N ILE A 16 -15.29 15.07 15.01
CA ILE A 16 -14.60 14.21 14.06
C ILE A 16 -13.23 14.02 14.67
N ASN A 17 -12.98 12.85 15.26
CA ASN A 17 -11.64 12.37 15.57
C ASN A 17 -10.94 12.19 14.22
N ALA A 18 -10.60 13.30 13.58
CA ALA A 18 -9.66 13.34 12.50
C ALA A 18 -8.35 12.88 13.13
N ARG A 19 -8.00 11.61 12.91
CA ARG A 19 -6.67 11.12 13.23
C ARG A 19 -5.70 12.16 12.67
N PRO A 20 -4.69 12.62 13.44
CA PRO A 20 -3.74 13.58 12.92
C PRO A 20 -3.23 13.06 11.58
N MET A 21 -3.27 13.91 10.55
CA MET A 21 -2.81 13.52 9.22
C MET A 21 -1.38 13.03 9.37
N GLN A 22 -1.22 11.71 9.38
CA GLN A 22 0.08 11.09 9.59
C GLN A 22 0.99 11.65 8.51
N GLN A 23 2.04 12.35 8.90
CA GLN A 23 2.92 12.98 7.94
C GLN A 23 3.61 11.86 7.15
N ARG A 24 3.59 11.96 5.83
CA ARG A 24 4.13 10.93 4.93
C ARG A 24 5.21 11.53 4.05
N ARG A 25 6.36 10.86 3.98
CA ARG A 25 7.45 11.22 3.07
C ARG A 25 7.40 10.31 1.84
N LEU A 26 7.31 10.89 0.65
CA LEU A 26 7.44 10.12 -0.59
C LEU A 26 8.86 9.54 -0.67
N LEU A 27 8.96 8.23 -0.82
CA LEU A 27 10.25 7.53 -0.97
C LEU A 27 10.60 7.38 -2.46
N PHE A 28 9.65 6.81 -3.22
CA PHE A 28 9.78 6.65 -4.66
C PHE A 28 8.43 6.38 -5.30
N GLN A 29 8.41 6.49 -6.62
CA GLN A 29 7.30 6.06 -7.45
C GLN A 29 7.80 5.26 -8.64
N LYS A 30 6.94 4.37 -9.17
CA LYS A 30 7.19 3.70 -10.43
C LYS A 30 5.91 3.54 -11.23
N ILE A 31 6.07 3.36 -12.53
CA ILE A 31 5.00 2.95 -13.43
C ILE A 31 4.82 1.43 -13.32
N SER A 32 3.58 0.97 -13.17
CA SER A 32 3.22 -0.43 -13.12
C SER A 32 3.41 -1.07 -14.50
N SER A 33 4.10 -2.21 -14.52
CA SER A 33 4.32 -3.02 -15.71
C SER A 33 3.32 -4.18 -15.78
N SER A 34 3.28 -4.89 -16.92
CA SER A 34 2.41 -6.05 -17.10
C SER A 34 2.68 -7.18 -16.09
N SER A 35 3.90 -7.32 -15.56
CA SER A 35 4.18 -8.32 -14.52
C SER A 35 3.58 -7.94 -13.16
N ASP A 36 3.46 -6.64 -12.90
CA ASP A 36 3.01 -6.11 -11.62
C ASP A 36 1.49 -6.34 -11.44
N VAL A 37 0.70 -6.19 -12.51
CA VAL A 37 -0.78 -6.27 -12.47
C VAL A 37 -1.38 -7.40 -13.32
N GLY A 38 -0.58 -8.11 -14.10
CA GLY A 38 -1.04 -9.14 -15.03
C GLY A 38 -0.94 -10.56 -14.48
N ARG A 39 -0.54 -11.52 -15.33
CA ARG A 39 -0.49 -12.95 -14.98
C ARG A 39 0.32 -13.25 -13.71
N PHE A 40 1.48 -12.61 -13.59
CA PHE A 40 2.41 -12.90 -12.49
C PHE A 40 1.99 -12.26 -11.17
N ASN A 41 1.31 -11.10 -11.21
CA ASN A 41 0.95 -10.32 -10.02
C ASN A 41 2.12 -10.21 -9.03
N ARG A 42 3.29 -9.82 -9.53
CA ARG A 42 4.51 -9.61 -8.74
C ARG A 42 5.02 -8.22 -9.01
N LEU A 43 4.95 -7.35 -8.01
CA LEU A 43 5.50 -6.00 -8.13
C LEU A 43 7.01 -6.06 -7.98
N VAL A 44 7.75 -5.73 -9.04
CA VAL A 44 9.21 -5.59 -8.93
C VAL A 44 9.57 -4.29 -8.24
N ILE A 45 10.36 -4.36 -7.17
CA ILE A 45 10.92 -3.21 -6.47
C ILE A 45 12.31 -2.91 -7.04
N PRO A 46 12.56 -1.68 -7.55
CA PRO A 46 13.89 -1.31 -8.04
C PRO A 46 14.95 -1.47 -6.95
N SER A 47 16.09 -2.07 -7.29
CA SER A 47 17.09 -2.54 -6.32
C SER A 47 17.64 -1.44 -5.41
N VAL A 48 17.78 -0.22 -5.93
CA VAL A 48 18.23 0.94 -5.15
C VAL A 48 17.23 1.26 -4.03
N HIS A 49 15.94 1.32 -4.37
CA HIS A 49 14.88 1.59 -3.40
C HIS A 49 14.65 0.43 -2.43
N ALA A 50 14.81 -0.81 -2.91
CA ALA A 50 14.71 -1.98 -2.04
C ALA A 50 15.74 -1.93 -0.90
N ARG A 51 17.00 -1.58 -1.21
CA ARG A 51 18.06 -1.46 -0.19
C ARG A 51 17.87 -0.27 0.74
N ALA A 52 17.36 0.84 0.21
CA ALA A 52 17.27 2.10 0.95
C ALA A 52 16.05 2.14 1.91
N HIS A 53 14.97 1.43 1.58
CA HIS A 53 13.66 1.69 2.19
C HIS A 53 12.93 0.45 2.69
N PHE A 54 13.36 -0.76 2.33
CA PHE A 54 12.69 -1.98 2.76
C PHE A 54 13.49 -2.68 3.86
N PRO A 55 12.82 -3.36 4.79
CA PRO A 55 13.49 -4.14 5.82
C PRO A 55 14.36 -5.24 5.19
N PRO A 56 15.44 -5.64 5.87
CA PRO A 56 16.27 -6.75 5.42
C PRO A 56 15.47 -8.05 5.37
N LEU A 57 15.74 -8.86 4.37
CA LEU A 57 15.11 -10.17 4.24
C LEU A 57 15.73 -11.17 5.22
N LYS A 58 14.89 -12.02 5.81
CA LYS A 58 15.31 -13.13 6.69
C LYS A 58 15.29 -14.43 5.91
N ILE A 59 16.03 -15.44 6.39
CA ILE A 59 15.99 -16.78 5.79
C ILE A 59 14.63 -17.40 6.14
N GLY A 60 13.82 -17.68 5.12
CA GLY A 60 12.54 -18.36 5.28
C GLY A 60 12.68 -19.88 5.31
N GLU A 61 11.57 -20.57 5.62
CA GLU A 61 11.48 -22.04 5.78
C GLU A 61 11.99 -22.82 4.56
N ASN A 62 11.81 -22.27 3.38
CA ASN A 62 12.22 -22.88 2.11
C ASN A 62 13.62 -22.43 1.64
N MET A 63 14.44 -21.88 2.55
CA MET A 63 15.75 -21.26 2.30
C MET A 63 15.73 -20.00 1.42
N TYR A 64 14.55 -19.55 0.95
CA TYR A 64 14.44 -18.29 0.23
C TYR A 64 14.40 -17.12 1.21
N LYS A 65 15.05 -16.01 0.84
CA LYS A 65 15.07 -14.79 1.65
C LYS A 65 13.73 -14.05 1.53
N VAL A 66 13.01 -13.85 2.64
CA VAL A 66 11.65 -13.30 2.70
C VAL A 66 11.43 -12.40 3.92
N GLU A 67 10.45 -11.49 3.83
CA GLU A 67 9.89 -10.71 4.94
C GLU A 67 8.40 -10.43 4.67
N ILE A 68 7.57 -10.34 5.71
CA ILE A 68 6.16 -9.97 5.58
C ILE A 68 6.01 -8.49 5.94
N LEU A 69 5.60 -7.69 4.95
CA LEU A 69 5.36 -6.27 5.14
C LEU A 69 3.89 -6.03 5.51
N ARG A 70 3.67 -5.11 6.44
CA ARG A 70 2.36 -4.51 6.71
C ARG A 70 2.33 -3.12 6.09
N LEU A 71 1.65 -2.99 4.96
CA LEU A 71 1.47 -1.73 4.26
C LEU A 71 0.13 -1.11 4.65
N ILE A 72 0.10 0.22 4.74
CA ILE A 72 -1.12 0.99 4.96
C ILE A 72 -1.40 1.79 3.70
N ASP A 73 -2.60 1.67 3.14
CA ASP A 73 -3.00 2.43 1.96
C ASP A 73 -3.46 3.87 2.31
N ASN A 74 -4.02 4.58 1.34
CA ASN A 74 -4.58 5.92 1.53
C ASN A 74 -5.98 5.93 2.15
N GLN A 75 -6.64 4.78 2.25
CA GLN A 75 -7.95 4.55 2.87
C GLN A 75 -7.81 3.91 4.27
N ASN A 76 -6.58 3.87 4.83
CA ASN A 76 -6.22 3.25 6.10
C ASN A 76 -6.43 1.72 6.13
N GLY A 77 -6.60 1.08 4.99
CA GLY A 77 -6.57 -0.38 4.84
C GLY A 77 -5.18 -0.93 5.09
N THR A 78 -5.09 -2.03 5.85
CA THR A 78 -3.83 -2.73 6.13
C THR A 78 -3.67 -3.95 5.23
N TRP A 79 -2.48 -4.09 4.66
CA TRP A 79 -2.16 -5.10 3.66
C TRP A 79 -0.93 -5.88 4.09
N GLU A 80 -1.10 -7.17 4.34
CA GLU A 80 0.03 -8.08 4.52
C GLU A 80 0.52 -8.57 3.17
N VAL A 81 1.75 -8.20 2.83
CA VAL A 81 2.34 -8.48 1.54
C VAL A 81 3.72 -9.10 1.73
N LYS A 82 3.96 -10.24 1.08
CA LYS A 82 5.27 -10.90 1.11
C LYS A 82 6.25 -10.14 0.24
N PHE A 83 7.38 -9.75 0.83
CA PHE A 83 8.55 -9.23 0.15
C PHE A 83 9.61 -10.33 0.05
N GLU A 84 10.09 -10.63 -1.15
CA GLU A 84 11.01 -11.75 -1.35
C GLU A 84 12.02 -11.50 -2.46
N PHE A 85 13.17 -12.19 -2.34
CA PHE A 85 14.16 -12.27 -3.39
C PHE A 85 13.91 -13.48 -4.30
N LEU A 86 13.81 -13.24 -5.61
CA LEU A 86 13.70 -14.28 -6.62
C LEU A 86 15.07 -14.58 -7.22
N PRO A 87 15.68 -15.76 -6.95
CA PRO A 87 17.06 -16.04 -7.34
C PRO A 87 17.28 -16.04 -8.85
N ARG A 88 16.33 -16.60 -9.63
CA ARG A 88 16.47 -16.78 -11.08
C ARG A 88 16.75 -15.48 -11.83
N ASN A 89 16.07 -14.40 -11.43
CA ASN A 89 16.17 -13.11 -12.10
C ASN A 89 16.90 -12.08 -11.22
N ARG A 90 17.35 -12.48 -10.03
CA ARG A 90 17.97 -11.63 -9.01
C ARG A 90 17.16 -10.37 -8.70
N THR A 91 15.84 -10.49 -8.62
CA THR A 91 14.92 -9.38 -8.37
C THR A 91 14.27 -9.47 -7.00
N LEU A 92 13.97 -8.30 -6.42
CA LEU A 92 13.19 -8.16 -5.20
C LEU A 92 11.75 -7.82 -5.57
N VAL A 93 10.78 -8.56 -5.04
CA VAL A 93 9.37 -8.42 -5.44
C VAL A 93 8.44 -8.41 -4.24
N LEU A 94 7.28 -7.76 -4.41
CA LEU A 94 6.09 -8.04 -3.62
C LEU A 94 5.24 -9.09 -4.33
N SER A 95 4.84 -10.14 -3.62
CA SER A 95 4.16 -11.30 -4.23
C SER A 95 2.86 -11.68 -3.52
N ARG A 96 2.88 -12.63 -2.57
CA ARG A 96 1.68 -13.05 -1.83
C ARG A 96 1.05 -11.82 -1.16
N GLY A 97 -0.26 -11.66 -1.30
CA GLY A 97 -0.98 -10.46 -0.84
C GLY A 97 -1.10 -9.35 -1.90
N TRP A 98 -0.12 -9.22 -2.80
CA TRP A 98 -0.11 -8.16 -3.83
C TRP A 98 -1.29 -8.27 -4.81
N LYS A 99 -1.64 -9.47 -5.27
CA LYS A 99 -2.82 -9.69 -6.14
C LYS A 99 -4.13 -9.21 -5.50
N LYS A 100 -4.24 -9.21 -4.18
CA LYS A 100 -5.43 -8.69 -3.46
C LYS A 100 -5.44 -7.16 -3.51
N PHE A 101 -4.28 -6.53 -3.26
CA PHE A 101 -4.08 -5.09 -3.36
C PHE A 101 -4.40 -4.57 -4.77
N VAL A 102 -3.86 -5.20 -5.82
CA VAL A 102 -4.13 -4.84 -7.22
C VAL A 102 -5.62 -4.84 -7.53
N ARG A 103 -6.34 -5.88 -7.12
CA ARG A 103 -7.78 -6.01 -7.38
C ARG A 103 -8.61 -4.99 -6.60
N HIS A 104 -8.25 -4.72 -5.35
CA HIS A 104 -9.00 -3.81 -4.50
C HIS A 104 -8.88 -2.35 -4.98
N HIS A 105 -7.70 -1.94 -5.42
CA HIS A 105 -7.45 -0.58 -5.90
C HIS A 105 -7.59 -0.41 -7.42
N ASP A 106 -8.11 -1.43 -8.12
CA ASP A 106 -8.21 -1.48 -9.59
C ASP A 106 -6.91 -1.02 -10.29
N LEU A 107 -5.75 -1.50 -9.81
CA LEU A 107 -4.47 -1.12 -10.37
C LEU A 107 -4.30 -1.69 -11.78
N ARG A 108 -4.10 -0.79 -12.74
CA ARG A 108 -3.92 -1.12 -14.16
C ARG A 108 -2.47 -0.96 -14.57
N LYS A 109 -2.14 -1.50 -15.75
CA LYS A 109 -0.85 -1.29 -16.42
C LYS A 109 -0.69 0.21 -16.68
N ASP A 110 0.56 0.68 -16.63
CA ASP A 110 0.92 2.08 -16.82
C ASP A 110 0.40 3.03 -15.71
N GLY A 111 -0.15 2.48 -14.63
CA GLY A 111 -0.54 3.20 -13.43
C GLY A 111 0.65 3.58 -12.54
N VAL A 112 0.53 4.66 -11.78
CA VAL A 112 1.59 5.13 -10.87
C VAL A 112 1.42 4.50 -9.50
N ILE A 113 2.43 3.77 -9.03
CA ILE A 113 2.51 3.26 -7.66
C ILE A 113 3.50 4.12 -6.88
N ARG A 114 3.10 4.60 -5.70
CA ARG A 114 3.91 5.44 -4.82
C ARG A 114 4.12 4.76 -3.48
N PHE A 115 5.35 4.77 -3.00
CA PHE A 115 5.72 4.28 -1.68
C PHE A 115 6.04 5.45 -0.77
N TYR A 116 5.49 5.41 0.44
CA TYR A 116 5.67 6.44 1.45
C TYR A 116 6.19 5.84 2.73
N GLU A 117 6.99 6.60 3.45
CA GLU A 117 7.32 6.35 4.85
C GLU A 117 6.37 7.16 5.72
N ILE A 118 5.84 6.53 6.76
CA ILE A 118 5.07 7.21 7.80
C ILE A 118 6.07 7.84 8.77
N ILE A 119 6.00 9.16 8.91
CA ILE A 119 6.77 9.90 9.91
C ILE A 119 6.00 9.81 11.21
N VAL A 120 6.65 9.27 12.24
CA VAL A 120 6.15 9.18 13.61
C VAL A 120 6.67 10.32 14.47
#